data_AF-A0A496W455-F1
#
_entry.id   AF-A0A496W455-F1
#
_cell.length_a   1.000
_cell.length_b   1.000
_cell.length_c   1.000
_cell.angle_alpha   90.00
_cell.angle_beta   90.00
_cell.angle_gamma   90.00
#
_symmetry.space_group_name_H-M   'P 1'
#
loop_
_entity.id
_entity.type
_entity.pdbx_description
1 polymer ?
#
loop_
_entity_poly.entity_id
_entity_poly.type
_entity_poly.pdbx_seq_one_letter_code
_entity_poly.pdbx_strand_id
1 'polypeptide(L)'
;MKSVIILISLIGFLNTPALASEVDFSKTYISSQSPSIRQGDRTDPPVLHISGVKTIDTRNEELIESDWTLILGFNPDNATFHILDAQLQNHFEPDLLQQRLRGTTWKGEYKTAKNIYATELQFKSVQNGFIGGEIIHSTQDEPEPSSFLHAKVTGDIITQYLIDEKGDGELDWVDVERYQEIVTTINEANEGKEVDEITPIPLILGARQLIRLKRARSIGNTRHASSRWGSHNEYRLTLENKTLSGNVGSPPESFGTKDVLTGNGLIELTLTPSEESLETEAPVPE
;
A
#
# COMPACT_ATOMS: atom_id res chain seq x y z
N MET A 1 -32.60 13.43 -18.75
CA MET A 1 -31.16 13.45 -19.11
C MET A 1 -30.82 12.10 -19.70
N LYS A 2 -30.25 12.06 -20.91
CA LYS A 2 -29.92 10.80 -21.59
C LYS A 2 -28.65 10.21 -20.96
N SER A 3 -28.75 9.05 -20.34
CA SER A 3 -27.61 8.28 -19.86
C SER A 3 -26.85 7.73 -21.07
N VAL A 4 -25.61 8.18 -21.26
CA VAL A 4 -24.70 7.63 -22.27
C VAL A 4 -24.09 6.37 -21.69
N ILE A 5 -24.49 5.22 -22.22
CA ILE A 5 -23.86 3.93 -21.95
C ILE A 5 -22.54 3.91 -22.72
N ILE A 6 -21.42 4.14 -22.03
CA ILE A 6 -20.08 3.98 -22.61
C ILE A 6 -19.74 2.50 -22.53
N LEU A 7 -19.92 1.79 -23.65
CA LEU A 7 -19.53 0.40 -23.81
C LEU A 7 -18.03 0.35 -24.13
N ILE A 8 -17.18 0.09 -23.14
CA ILE A 8 -15.74 -0.08 -23.36
C ILE A 8 -15.51 -1.53 -23.82
N SER A 9 -15.17 -1.70 -25.10
CA SER A 9 -14.72 -2.99 -25.65
C SER A 9 -13.27 -3.23 -25.23
N LEU A 10 -13.06 -4.12 -24.27
CA LEU A 10 -11.77 -4.38 -23.59
C LEU A 10 -10.87 -5.40 -24.33
N ILE A 11 -11.34 -6.01 -25.43
CA ILE A 11 -10.85 -7.33 -25.87
C ILE A 11 -9.73 -7.24 -26.94
N GLY A 12 -9.44 -6.06 -27.48
CA GLY A 12 -8.56 -5.92 -28.65
C GLY A 12 -7.04 -5.89 -28.41
N PHE A 13 -6.57 -5.73 -27.17
CA PHE A 13 -5.16 -5.37 -26.89
C PHE A 13 -4.35 -6.38 -26.06
N LEU A 14 -5.01 -7.36 -25.46
CA LEU A 14 -4.31 -8.48 -24.85
C LEU A 14 -3.92 -9.42 -25.98
N ASN A 15 -2.63 -9.54 -26.30
CA ASN A 15 -2.10 -10.49 -27.30
C ASN A 15 -2.24 -11.98 -26.85
N THR A 16 -3.21 -12.27 -25.98
CA THR A 16 -3.53 -13.58 -25.43
C THR A 16 -5.02 -13.87 -25.60
N PRO A 17 -5.41 -15.06 -26.08
CA PRO A 17 -6.82 -15.45 -26.17
C PRO A 17 -7.39 -15.63 -24.75
N ALA A 18 -8.01 -14.59 -24.19
CA ALA A 18 -8.64 -14.67 -22.87
C ALA A 18 -10.03 -15.33 -22.96
N LEU A 19 -10.29 -16.30 -22.08
CA LEU A 19 -11.58 -17.00 -21.96
C LEU A 19 -12.65 -16.16 -21.26
N ALA A 20 -12.23 -15.31 -20.32
CA ALA A 20 -13.09 -14.40 -19.58
C ALA A 20 -12.26 -13.23 -19.04
N SER A 21 -12.92 -12.08 -18.84
CA SER A 21 -12.33 -10.91 -18.20
C SER A 21 -13.27 -10.33 -17.14
N GLU A 22 -12.78 -10.10 -15.93
CA GLU A 22 -13.49 -9.39 -14.87
C GLU A 22 -12.75 -8.07 -14.57
N VAL A 23 -13.50 -6.98 -14.37
CA VAL A 23 -12.93 -5.65 -14.09
C VAL A 23 -13.43 -5.16 -12.74
N ASP A 24 -12.50 -4.95 -11.80
CA ASP A 24 -12.78 -4.40 -10.47
C ASP A 24 -12.51 -2.88 -10.44
N PHE A 25 -13.55 -2.09 -10.71
CA PHE A 25 -13.43 -0.63 -10.73
C PHE A 25 -13.08 -0.01 -9.37
N SER A 26 -13.20 -0.75 -8.25
CA SER A 26 -12.80 -0.23 -6.92
C SER A 26 -11.29 0.04 -6.81
N LYS A 27 -10.50 -0.46 -7.76
CA LYS A 27 -9.05 -0.33 -7.85
C LYS A 27 -8.61 0.71 -8.91
N THR A 28 -9.52 1.58 -9.32
CA THR A 28 -9.26 2.60 -10.33
C THR A 28 -8.63 3.86 -9.72
N TYR A 29 -7.51 4.32 -10.26
CA TYR A 29 -6.82 5.53 -9.82
C TYR A 29 -6.41 6.43 -10.98
N ILE A 30 -6.16 7.70 -10.67
CA ILE A 30 -5.62 8.66 -11.62
C ILE A 30 -4.17 8.89 -11.22
N SER A 31 -3.25 8.68 -12.16
CA SER A 31 -1.85 9.05 -11.99
C SER A 31 -1.51 10.27 -12.82
N SER A 32 -0.67 11.14 -12.28
CA SER A 32 -0.10 12.26 -13.02
C SER A 32 1.15 11.87 -13.83
N GLN A 33 1.60 10.61 -13.73
CA GLN A 33 2.75 10.11 -14.48
C GLN A 33 2.26 9.39 -15.74
N SER A 34 2.56 9.95 -16.91
CA SER A 34 2.33 9.27 -18.18
C SER A 34 3.42 8.21 -18.41
N PRO A 35 3.10 7.02 -18.96
CA PRO A 35 4.10 6.02 -19.36
C PRO A 35 4.95 6.46 -20.56
N SER A 36 4.66 7.60 -21.19
CA SER A 36 5.44 8.12 -22.30
C SER A 36 6.85 8.51 -21.83
N ILE A 37 7.78 7.62 -22.13
CA ILE A 37 9.24 7.80 -22.09
C ILE A 37 9.61 9.11 -22.79
N ARG A 38 9.85 10.15 -22.00
CA ARG A 38 10.85 11.22 -22.18
C ARG A 38 10.83 12.09 -20.93
N GLN A 39 11.88 11.97 -20.11
CA GLN A 39 12.19 12.94 -19.07
C GLN A 39 12.06 14.36 -19.64
N GLY A 40 11.12 15.15 -19.13
CA GLY A 40 11.16 16.59 -19.35
C GLY A 40 9.85 17.36 -19.30
N ASP A 41 8.70 16.79 -19.68
CA ASP A 41 7.49 17.60 -19.87
C ASP A 41 6.45 17.42 -18.75
N ARG A 42 6.33 18.45 -17.90
CA ARG A 42 5.31 18.57 -16.83
C ARG A 42 3.90 18.85 -17.37
N THR A 43 3.63 18.53 -18.63
CA THR A 43 2.41 18.93 -19.36
C THR A 43 1.56 17.77 -19.85
N ASP A 44 1.96 16.52 -19.59
CA ASP A 44 1.14 15.36 -19.95
C ASP A 44 -0.16 15.32 -19.12
N PRO A 45 -1.32 15.08 -19.76
CA PRO A 45 -2.59 14.99 -19.05
C PRO A 45 -2.59 13.77 -18.11
N PRO A 46 -3.29 13.87 -16.96
CA PRO A 46 -3.39 12.75 -16.03
C PRO A 46 -4.02 11.53 -16.72
N VAL A 47 -3.45 10.35 -16.46
CA VAL A 47 -3.90 9.08 -17.00
C VAL A 47 -4.75 8.34 -15.98
N LEU A 48 -5.78 7.63 -16.46
CA LEU A 48 -6.66 6.82 -15.63
C LEU A 48 -6.20 5.37 -15.68
N HIS A 49 -5.81 4.82 -14.53
CA HIS A 49 -5.41 3.44 -14.37
C HIS A 49 -6.56 2.61 -13.82
N ILE A 50 -6.93 1.55 -14.52
CA ILE A 50 -7.90 0.56 -14.06
C ILE A 50 -7.14 -0.72 -13.73
N SER A 51 -6.88 -0.95 -12.44
CA SER A 51 -6.29 -2.21 -11.94
C SER A 51 -7.36 -3.25 -11.61
N GLY A 52 -6.94 -4.50 -11.44
CA GLY A 52 -7.84 -5.62 -11.13
C GLY A 52 -8.57 -6.16 -12.35
N VAL A 53 -8.02 -5.97 -13.55
CA VAL A 53 -8.51 -6.63 -14.76
C VAL A 53 -7.97 -8.04 -14.77
N LYS A 54 -8.80 -8.99 -14.33
CA LYS A 54 -8.46 -10.41 -14.32
C LYS A 54 -8.70 -11.01 -15.68
N THR A 55 -7.73 -11.74 -16.18
CA THR A 55 -7.86 -12.53 -17.41
C THR A 55 -7.52 -13.98 -17.11
N ILE A 56 -8.27 -14.89 -17.70
CA ILE A 56 -8.04 -16.33 -17.61
C ILE A 56 -7.66 -16.81 -19.00
N ASP A 57 -6.45 -17.34 -19.14
CA ASP A 57 -5.95 -17.98 -20.37
C ASP A 57 -5.73 -19.47 -20.13
N THR A 58 -5.77 -20.27 -21.21
CA THR A 58 -5.40 -21.69 -21.19
C THR A 58 -4.13 -21.90 -21.99
N ARG A 59 -3.05 -22.30 -21.30
CA ARG A 59 -1.80 -22.73 -21.94
C ARG A 59 -1.52 -24.17 -21.53
N ASN A 60 -1.44 -25.07 -22.52
CA ASN A 60 -1.18 -26.49 -22.28
C ASN A 60 -2.11 -27.15 -21.22
N GLU A 61 -3.41 -26.85 -21.28
CA GLU A 61 -4.44 -27.36 -20.34
C GLU A 61 -4.36 -26.81 -18.91
N GLU A 62 -3.43 -25.90 -18.60
CA GLU A 62 -3.39 -25.14 -17.34
C GLU A 62 -4.13 -23.80 -17.48
N LEU A 63 -4.94 -23.47 -16.47
CA LEU A 63 -5.58 -22.16 -16.34
C LEU A 63 -4.57 -21.17 -15.74
N ILE A 64 -4.22 -20.14 -16.50
CA ILE A 64 -3.36 -19.06 -16.06
C ILE A 64 -4.23 -17.84 -15.78
N GLU A 65 -4.29 -17.44 -14.51
CA GLU A 65 -4.87 -16.16 -14.12
C GLU A 65 -3.80 -15.07 -14.21
N SER A 66 -4.13 -13.94 -14.84
CA SER A 66 -3.28 -12.75 -14.90
C SER A 66 -4.07 -11.51 -14.52
N ASP A 67 -3.53 -10.76 -13.55
CA ASP A 67 -4.04 -9.45 -13.15
C ASP A 67 -3.36 -8.36 -13.99
N TRP A 68 -4.16 -7.50 -14.62
CA TRP A 68 -3.71 -6.41 -15.47
C TRP A 68 -4.13 -5.03 -14.92
N THR A 69 -3.29 -4.03 -15.19
CA THR A 69 -3.60 -2.61 -15.08
C THR A 69 -3.74 -2.04 -16.49
N LEU A 70 -4.92 -1.49 -16.81
CA LEU A 70 -5.15 -0.74 -18.05
C LEU A 70 -4.85 0.73 -17.82
N ILE A 71 -4.07 1.34 -18.70
CA ILE A 71 -3.74 2.76 -18.67
C ILE A 71 -4.56 3.45 -19.73
N LEU A 72 -5.42 4.38 -19.33
CA LEU A 72 -6.35 5.08 -20.20
C LEU A 72 -5.98 6.55 -20.32
N GLY A 73 -5.88 7.02 -21.56
CA GLY A 73 -5.75 8.44 -21.90
C GLY A 73 -7.12 9.06 -22.09
N PHE A 74 -7.33 10.26 -21.56
CA PHE A 74 -8.54 11.03 -21.83
C PHE A 74 -8.38 11.84 -23.12
N ASN A 75 -9.33 11.68 -24.05
CA ASN A 75 -9.43 12.51 -25.24
C ASN A 75 -10.41 13.67 -24.98
N PRO A 76 -9.92 14.92 -24.87
CA PRO A 76 -10.78 16.07 -24.57
C PRO A 76 -11.71 16.46 -25.73
N ASP A 77 -11.37 16.10 -26.97
CA ASP A 77 -12.14 16.52 -28.16
C ASP A 77 -13.48 15.79 -28.28
N ASN A 78 -13.56 14.57 -27.76
CA ASN A 78 -14.77 13.74 -27.81
C ASN A 78 -15.20 13.19 -26.45
N ALA A 79 -14.53 13.60 -25.36
CA ALA A 79 -14.77 13.14 -23.98
C ALA A 79 -14.76 11.60 -23.82
N THR A 80 -13.90 10.90 -24.56
CA THR A 80 -13.74 9.44 -24.46
C THR A 80 -12.41 9.07 -23.85
N PHE A 81 -12.35 7.88 -23.24
CA PHE A 81 -11.10 7.26 -22.82
C PHE A 81 -10.63 6.29 -23.90
N HIS A 82 -9.34 6.31 -24.20
CA HIS A 82 -8.69 5.33 -25.07
C HIS A 82 -7.62 4.58 -24.28
N ILE A 83 -7.46 3.29 -24.57
CA ILE A 83 -6.40 2.48 -23.95
C ILE A 83 -5.07 2.93 -24.54
N LEU A 84 -4.18 3.42 -23.68
CA LEU A 84 -2.80 3.74 -24.01
C LEU A 84 -1.92 2.50 -23.91
N ASP A 85 -2.10 1.72 -22.84
CA ASP A 85 -1.30 0.53 -22.56
C ASP A 85 -2.05 -0.46 -21.64
N ALA A 86 -1.59 -1.70 -21.62
CA ALA A 86 -2.05 -2.76 -20.72
C ALA A 86 -0.82 -3.47 -20.12
N GLN A 87 -0.63 -3.32 -18.82
CA GLN A 87 0.55 -3.83 -18.12
C GLN A 87 0.13 -4.89 -17.10
N LEU A 88 0.98 -5.91 -16.89
CA LEU A 88 0.81 -6.81 -15.75
C LEU A 88 0.79 -5.99 -14.46
N GLN A 89 -0.22 -6.22 -13.62
CA GLN A 89 -0.46 -5.42 -12.44
C GLN A 89 0.73 -5.54 -11.47
N ASN A 90 1.43 -4.43 -11.25
CA ASN A 90 2.39 -4.35 -10.18
C ASN A 90 1.64 -4.11 -8.86
N HIS A 91 1.50 -5.15 -8.03
CA HIS A 91 0.84 -5.03 -6.72
C HIS A 91 1.57 -4.08 -5.76
N PHE A 92 2.79 -3.70 -6.08
CA PHE A 92 3.63 -2.76 -5.32
C PHE A 92 3.58 -1.34 -5.89
N GLU A 93 2.71 -1.06 -6.87
CA GLU A 93 2.54 0.29 -7.36
C GLU A 93 2.03 1.22 -6.24
N PRO A 94 2.77 2.29 -5.91
CA PRO A 94 2.47 3.11 -4.73
C PRO A 94 1.07 3.71 -4.74
N ASP A 95 0.56 4.13 -5.89
CA ASP A 95 -0.74 4.80 -5.99
C ASP A 95 -1.90 3.84 -5.73
N LEU A 96 -1.85 2.64 -6.33
CA LEU A 96 -2.83 1.58 -6.13
C LEU A 96 -2.87 1.10 -4.67
N LEU A 97 -1.69 0.92 -4.05
CA LEU A 97 -1.58 0.58 -2.64
C LEU A 97 -2.22 1.65 -1.75
N GLN A 98 -1.87 2.91 -1.99
CA GLN A 98 -2.34 4.03 -1.17
C GLN A 98 -3.86 4.19 -1.24
N GLN A 99 -4.46 3.96 -2.41
CA GLN A 99 -5.90 3.90 -2.53
C GLN A 99 -6.51 2.75 -1.73
N ARG A 100 -5.96 1.54 -1.84
CA ARG A 100 -6.44 0.36 -1.11
C ARG A 100 -6.38 0.53 0.41
N LEU A 101 -5.43 1.33 0.89
CA LEU A 101 -5.30 1.63 2.32
C LEU A 101 -6.22 2.76 2.79
N ARG A 102 -6.70 3.61 1.90
CA ARG A 102 -7.53 4.77 2.26
C ARG A 102 -8.88 4.31 2.81
N GLY A 103 -9.27 4.84 3.97
CA GLY A 103 -10.56 4.54 4.59
C GLY A 103 -10.64 3.15 5.24
N THR A 104 -9.52 2.44 5.34
CA THR A 104 -9.51 1.08 5.92
C THR A 104 -9.46 1.09 7.44
N THR A 105 -10.07 0.06 8.04
CA THR A 105 -10.02 -0.20 9.48
C THR A 105 -9.36 -1.55 9.74
N TRP A 106 -8.40 -1.56 10.65
CA TRP A 106 -7.59 -2.71 11.01
C TRP A 106 -7.78 -3.02 12.48
N LYS A 107 -8.04 -4.28 12.82
CA LYS A 107 -8.33 -4.71 14.19
C LYS A 107 -7.46 -5.88 14.58
N GLY A 108 -7.02 -5.93 15.83
CA GLY A 108 -6.24 -7.03 16.36
C GLY A 108 -5.67 -6.74 17.74
N GLU A 109 -4.49 -7.27 18.01
CA GLU A 109 -3.90 -7.24 19.33
C GLU A 109 -2.61 -6.42 19.35
N TYR A 110 -2.44 -5.64 20.42
CA TYR A 110 -1.17 -5.01 20.77
C TYR A 110 -0.69 -5.58 22.11
N LYS A 111 0.44 -6.30 22.07
CA LYS A 111 1.00 -7.04 23.21
C LYS A 111 2.22 -6.33 23.75
N THR A 112 2.14 -5.90 25.00
CA THR A 112 3.27 -5.40 25.78
C THR A 112 3.70 -6.44 26.81
N ALA A 113 4.80 -6.21 27.52
CA ALA A 113 5.23 -7.12 28.58
C ALA A 113 4.23 -7.28 29.74
N LYS A 114 3.30 -6.34 29.92
CA LYS A 114 2.36 -6.33 31.06
C LYS A 114 0.91 -6.51 30.66
N ASN A 115 0.53 -6.04 29.47
CA ASN A 115 -0.86 -5.94 29.04
C ASN A 115 -1.03 -6.42 27.60
N ILE A 116 -2.22 -6.91 27.30
CA ILE A 116 -2.72 -7.17 25.94
C ILE A 116 -3.86 -6.19 25.69
N TYR A 117 -3.75 -5.40 24.63
CA TYR A 117 -4.76 -4.43 24.24
C TYR A 117 -5.47 -4.88 22.96
N ALA A 118 -6.79 -4.88 22.97
CA ALA A 118 -7.56 -4.90 21.74
C ALA A 118 -7.37 -3.55 21.04
N THR A 119 -6.89 -3.60 19.79
CA THR A 119 -6.42 -2.44 19.06
C THR A 119 -7.19 -2.27 17.75
N GLU A 120 -7.59 -1.04 17.47
CA GLU A 120 -8.19 -0.62 16.22
C GLU A 120 -7.35 0.51 15.61
N LEU A 121 -6.98 0.39 14.35
CA LEU A 121 -6.27 1.40 13.57
C LEU A 121 -7.07 1.74 12.33
N GLN A 122 -7.46 3.00 12.19
CA GLN A 122 -8.20 3.49 11.02
C GLN A 122 -7.31 4.42 10.20
N PHE A 123 -7.10 4.10 8.93
CA PHE A 123 -6.45 4.99 7.97
C PHE A 123 -7.47 5.94 7.36
N LYS A 124 -7.38 7.22 7.72
CA LYS A 124 -8.31 8.27 7.25
C LYS A 124 -7.80 9.00 6.01
N SER A 125 -6.49 9.21 5.92
CA SER A 125 -5.84 9.91 4.81
C SER A 125 -4.64 9.09 4.36
N VAL A 126 -4.57 8.77 3.08
CA VAL A 126 -3.43 8.09 2.47
C VAL A 126 -3.17 8.73 1.10
N GLN A 127 -2.05 9.44 0.95
CA GLN A 127 -1.71 10.17 -0.27
C GLN A 127 -0.22 10.54 -0.34
N ASN A 128 0.41 10.36 -1.50
CA ASN A 128 1.80 10.68 -1.78
C ASN A 128 2.77 10.17 -0.69
N GLY A 129 2.60 8.93 -0.24
CA GLY A 129 3.40 8.31 0.80
C GLY A 129 3.05 8.75 2.23
N PHE A 130 2.18 9.74 2.42
CA PHE A 130 1.71 10.15 3.75
C PHE A 130 0.54 9.28 4.22
N ILE A 131 0.54 8.88 5.50
CA ILE A 131 -0.62 8.32 6.20
C ILE A 131 -1.04 9.25 7.35
N GLY A 132 -2.34 9.47 7.46
CA GLY A 132 -3.01 9.99 8.65
C GLY A 132 -4.15 9.08 9.08
N GLY A 133 -4.32 8.91 10.39
CA GLY A 133 -5.32 8.00 10.93
C GLY A 133 -5.63 8.22 12.40
N GLU A 134 -6.37 7.29 12.96
CA GLU A 134 -6.67 7.20 14.38
C GLU A 134 -6.38 5.79 14.88
N ILE A 135 -5.81 5.68 16.07
CA ILE A 135 -5.56 4.41 16.73
C ILE A 135 -6.21 4.41 18.10
N ILE A 136 -6.84 3.28 18.43
CA ILE A 136 -7.53 3.04 19.69
C ILE A 136 -7.00 1.75 20.28
N HIS A 137 -6.57 1.78 21.52
CA HIS A 137 -6.23 0.63 22.34
C HIS A 137 -7.27 0.51 23.46
N SER A 138 -7.71 -0.71 23.75
CA SER A 138 -8.70 -0.99 24.81
C SER A 138 -8.25 -2.20 25.62
N THR A 139 -8.49 -2.17 26.93
CA THR A 139 -8.17 -3.26 27.86
C THR A 139 -9.34 -3.44 28.83
N GLN A 140 -9.54 -4.67 29.32
CA GLN A 140 -10.59 -4.98 30.29
C GLN A 140 -10.36 -4.28 31.65
N ASP A 141 -9.10 -3.95 31.97
CA ASP A 141 -8.72 -3.33 33.24
C ASP A 141 -8.93 -1.80 33.29
N GLU A 142 -9.16 -1.14 32.15
CA GLU A 142 -9.47 0.30 32.03
C GLU A 142 -10.66 0.48 31.07
N PRO A 143 -11.91 0.34 31.54
CA PRO A 143 -13.11 0.44 30.71
C PRO A 143 -13.37 1.87 30.20
N GLU A 144 -12.81 2.88 30.86
CA GLU A 144 -12.73 4.24 30.32
C GLU A 144 -11.35 4.43 29.68
N PRO A 145 -11.25 4.51 28.34
CA PRO A 145 -9.96 4.59 27.67
C PRO A 145 -9.24 5.88 28.09
N SER A 146 -8.08 5.73 28.72
CA SER A 146 -7.12 6.83 28.91
C SER A 146 -6.95 7.59 27.60
N SER A 147 -6.84 8.93 27.66
CA SER A 147 -6.64 9.77 26.47
C SER A 147 -5.40 9.41 25.66
N PHE A 148 -4.48 8.59 26.20
CA PHE A 148 -3.32 8.07 25.49
C PHE A 148 -3.54 6.73 24.80
N LEU A 149 -4.65 6.04 25.07
CA LEU A 149 -5.03 4.84 24.37
C LEU A 149 -5.80 5.16 23.08
N HIS A 150 -6.32 6.38 22.95
CA HIS A 150 -6.96 6.89 21.73
C HIS A 150 -6.19 8.10 21.19
N ALA A 151 -5.63 8.00 19.98
CA ALA A 151 -4.82 9.09 19.41
C ALA A 151 -4.98 9.21 17.89
N LYS A 152 -4.83 10.45 17.39
CA LYS A 152 -4.51 10.71 15.99
C LYS A 152 -3.06 10.32 15.73
N VAL A 153 -2.85 9.60 14.64
CA VAL A 153 -1.54 9.16 14.19
C VAL A 153 -1.24 9.70 12.79
N THR A 154 0.04 9.97 12.54
CA THR A 154 0.53 10.43 11.23
C THR A 154 1.89 9.81 10.95
N GLY A 155 2.20 9.57 9.68
CA GLY A 155 3.54 9.14 9.26
C GLY A 155 3.55 8.79 7.77
N ASP A 156 4.29 7.75 7.40
CA ASP A 156 4.61 7.43 6.02
C ASP A 156 4.44 5.94 5.65
N ILE A 157 4.32 5.68 4.35
CA ILE A 157 4.41 4.36 3.71
C ILE A 157 5.65 4.37 2.85
N ILE A 158 6.52 3.41 3.10
CA ILE A 158 7.76 3.22 2.36
C ILE A 158 7.72 1.82 1.76
N THR A 159 7.87 1.74 0.44
CA THR A 159 8.10 0.47 -0.24
C THR A 159 9.54 0.04 -0.03
N GLN A 160 9.74 -1.22 0.34
CA GLN A 160 11.07 -1.82 0.51
C GLN A 160 11.21 -3.04 -0.40
N TYR A 161 12.38 -3.18 -1.02
CA TYR A 161 12.77 -4.34 -1.81
C TYR A 161 13.73 -5.23 -1.04
N LEU A 162 13.56 -6.54 -1.13
CA LEU A 162 14.50 -7.52 -0.63
C LEU A 162 15.55 -7.76 -1.72
N ILE A 163 16.78 -7.33 -1.47
CA ILE A 163 17.89 -7.42 -2.41
C ILE A 163 19.15 -7.89 -1.71
N ASP A 164 20.09 -8.42 -2.48
CA ASP A 164 21.48 -8.55 -2.07
C ASP A 164 22.21 -7.24 -2.42
N GLU A 165 22.31 -6.29 -1.49
CA GLU A 165 22.91 -4.97 -1.74
C GLU A 165 24.42 -5.09 -2.00
N LYS A 166 25.09 -6.03 -1.34
CA LYS A 166 26.57 -6.12 -1.34
C LYS A 166 27.11 -7.17 -2.30
N GLY A 167 26.27 -8.06 -2.82
CA GLY A 167 26.67 -9.20 -3.64
C GLY A 167 27.33 -10.32 -2.84
N ASP A 168 27.13 -10.37 -1.52
CA ASP A 168 27.71 -11.37 -0.62
C ASP A 168 26.73 -12.52 -0.28
N GLY A 169 25.52 -12.48 -0.85
CA GLY A 169 24.45 -13.42 -0.61
C GLY A 169 23.59 -13.11 0.62
N GLU A 170 23.88 -12.03 1.37
CA GLU A 170 23.02 -11.57 2.45
C GLU A 170 21.88 -10.68 1.91
N LEU A 171 20.65 -11.02 2.27
CA LEU A 171 19.47 -10.30 1.80
C LEU A 171 19.02 -9.25 2.81
N ASP A 172 18.95 -8.01 2.34
CA ASP A 172 18.52 -6.86 3.12
C ASP A 172 17.27 -6.20 2.52
N TRP A 173 16.42 -5.67 3.40
CA TRP A 173 15.27 -4.86 2.98
C TRP A 173 15.70 -3.41 2.81
N VAL A 174 15.62 -2.94 1.58
CA VAL A 174 16.14 -1.62 1.16
C VAL A 174 14.98 -0.77 0.62
N ASP A 175 14.90 0.48 1.07
CA ASP A 175 13.88 1.44 0.61
C ASP A 175 14.01 1.67 -0.90
N VAL A 176 12.90 1.90 -1.63
CA VAL A 176 12.92 2.10 -3.09
C VAL A 176 13.88 3.23 -3.51
N GLU A 177 13.94 4.33 -2.76
CA GLU A 177 14.84 5.45 -3.03
C GLU A 177 16.31 4.98 -3.00
N ARG A 178 16.68 4.19 -1.99
CA ARG A 178 18.02 3.61 -1.87
C ARG A 178 18.31 2.61 -3.00
N TYR A 179 17.33 1.81 -3.42
CA TYR A 179 17.49 0.93 -4.58
C TYR A 179 17.75 1.74 -5.86
N GLN A 180 17.04 2.85 -6.07
CA GLN A 180 17.25 3.72 -7.23
C GLN A 180 18.65 4.37 -7.21
N GLU A 181 19.16 4.75 -6.05
CA GLU A 181 20.55 5.21 -5.90
C GLU A 181 21.56 4.14 -6.28
N ILE A 182 21.35 2.89 -5.83
CA ILE A 182 22.20 1.74 -6.17
C ILE A 182 22.21 1.53 -7.68
N VAL A 183 21.04 1.47 -8.31
CA VAL A 183 20.89 1.31 -9.77
C VAL A 183 21.59 2.43 -10.53
N THR A 184 21.42 3.68 -10.10
CA THR A 184 22.05 4.84 -10.74
C THR A 184 23.56 4.75 -10.63
N THR A 185 24.09 4.47 -9.44
CA THR A 185 25.53 4.33 -9.20
C THR A 185 26.14 3.21 -10.05
N ILE A 186 25.45 2.06 -10.16
CA ILE A 186 25.91 0.94 -10.99
C ILE A 186 25.88 1.30 -12.47
N ASN A 187 24.82 1.95 -12.96
CA ASN A 187 24.71 2.36 -14.35
C ASN A 187 25.80 3.38 -14.73
N GLU A 188 26.05 4.37 -13.88
CA GLU A 188 27.15 5.34 -14.06
C GLU A 188 28.52 4.64 -14.06
N ALA A 189 28.73 3.69 -13.14
CA ALA A 189 29.96 2.92 -13.08
C ALA A 189 30.14 1.94 -14.25
N ASN A 190 29.06 1.57 -14.94
CA ASN A 190 29.08 0.68 -16.10
C ASN A 190 29.17 1.44 -17.43
N GLU A 191 29.12 2.78 -17.42
CA GLU A 191 29.21 3.58 -18.63
C GLU A 191 30.55 3.35 -19.33
N GLY A 192 30.50 2.89 -20.58
CA GLY A 192 31.70 2.63 -21.39
C GLY A 192 32.45 1.34 -21.10
N LYS A 193 31.93 0.46 -20.23
CA LYS A 193 32.50 -0.88 -19.98
C LYS A 193 32.07 -1.90 -21.03
N GLU A 194 32.93 -2.88 -21.28
CA GLU A 194 32.57 -4.06 -22.07
C GLU A 194 31.66 -5.00 -21.27
N VAL A 195 30.88 -5.84 -21.96
CA VAL A 195 29.81 -6.67 -21.36
C VAL A 195 30.33 -7.56 -20.22
N ASP A 196 31.56 -8.04 -20.33
CA ASP A 196 32.18 -8.93 -19.35
C ASP A 196 32.65 -8.20 -18.07
N GLU A 197 32.62 -6.86 -18.06
CA GLU A 197 33.02 -6.00 -16.94
C GLU A 197 31.83 -5.27 -16.28
N ILE A 198 30.61 -5.54 -16.75
CA ILE A 198 29.38 -4.93 -16.23
C ILE A 198 29.09 -5.48 -14.85
N THR A 199 28.98 -4.59 -13.87
CA THR A 199 28.45 -4.94 -12.55
C THR A 199 26.94 -5.11 -12.66
N PRO A 200 26.38 -6.28 -12.31
CA PRO A 200 24.94 -6.51 -12.43
C PRO A 200 24.17 -5.67 -11.42
N ILE A 201 22.97 -5.22 -11.82
CA ILE A 201 22.00 -4.61 -10.91
C ILE A 201 21.45 -5.71 -9.98
N PRO A 202 21.39 -5.49 -8.64
CA PRO A 202 20.78 -6.44 -7.72
C PRO A 202 19.34 -6.78 -8.10
N LEU A 203 19.04 -8.08 -8.13
CA LEU A 203 17.70 -8.58 -8.41
C LEU A 203 16.78 -8.33 -7.22
N ILE A 204 15.56 -7.85 -7.49
CA ILE A 204 14.50 -7.73 -6.49
C ILE A 204 13.92 -9.12 -6.25
N LEU A 205 14.11 -9.67 -5.06
CA LEU A 205 13.62 -10.99 -4.68
C LEU A 205 12.28 -10.95 -3.94
N GLY A 206 11.91 -9.77 -3.44
CA GLY A 206 10.67 -9.55 -2.73
C GLY A 206 10.40 -8.06 -2.57
N ALA A 207 9.15 -7.72 -2.25
CA ALA A 207 8.76 -6.36 -1.94
C ALA A 207 7.78 -6.39 -0.77
N ARG A 208 7.89 -5.39 0.12
CA ARG A 208 6.98 -5.19 1.25
C ARG A 208 6.72 -3.72 1.46
N GLN A 209 5.72 -3.41 2.27
CA GLN A 209 5.35 -2.04 2.58
C GLN A 209 5.56 -1.80 4.07
N LEU A 210 6.45 -0.87 4.39
CA LEU A 210 6.71 -0.42 5.74
C LEU A 210 5.88 0.82 6.01
N ILE A 211 5.02 0.75 7.03
CA ILE A 211 4.18 1.83 7.50
C ILE A 211 4.76 2.32 8.83
N ARG A 212 5.19 3.58 8.91
CA ARG A 212 5.63 4.18 10.16
C ARG A 212 4.60 5.20 10.60
N LEU A 213 4.14 5.11 11.84
CA LEU A 213 3.15 6.02 12.38
C LEU A 213 3.63 6.56 13.71
N LYS A 214 3.42 7.85 13.93
CA LYS A 214 3.67 8.50 15.20
C LYS A 214 2.39 9.13 15.72
N ARG A 215 2.23 9.10 17.04
CA ARG A 215 1.13 9.79 17.71
C ARG A 215 1.30 11.30 17.56
N ALA A 216 0.34 11.95 16.92
CA ALA A 216 0.33 13.39 16.72
C ALA A 216 -0.50 14.12 17.78
N ARG A 217 -1.63 13.54 18.21
CA ARG A 217 -2.55 14.17 19.16
C ARG A 217 -3.40 13.14 19.91
N SER A 218 -3.51 13.24 21.22
CA SER A 218 -4.47 12.45 22.00
C SER A 218 -5.91 12.85 21.72
N ILE A 219 -6.83 11.89 21.79
CA ILE A 219 -8.27 12.08 21.68
C ILE A 219 -8.89 11.67 23.02
N GLY A 220 -9.75 12.54 23.59
CA GLY A 220 -10.43 12.28 24.86
C GLY A 220 -9.99 13.19 26.01
N ASN A 221 -10.45 12.87 27.22
CA ASN A 221 -10.29 13.74 28.39
C ASN A 221 -8.92 13.53 29.05
N THR A 222 -8.12 14.59 29.16
CA THR A 222 -6.73 14.54 29.66
C THR A 222 -6.62 14.19 31.15
N ARG A 223 -7.74 14.10 31.88
CA ARG A 223 -7.76 13.78 33.32
C ARG A 223 -7.29 12.36 33.65
N HIS A 224 -7.32 11.43 32.67
CA HIS A 224 -6.87 10.04 32.84
C HIS A 224 -5.60 9.72 32.05
N ALA A 225 -4.81 10.75 31.74
CA ALA A 225 -3.53 10.67 31.08
C ALA A 225 -2.53 9.86 31.92
N SER A 226 -2.54 8.52 31.79
CA SER A 226 -1.50 7.69 32.40
C SER A 226 -0.15 8.07 31.78
N SER A 227 0.77 8.59 32.60
CA SER A 227 2.10 9.10 32.21
C SER A 227 3.03 8.04 31.59
N ARG A 228 2.51 6.85 31.29
CA ARG A 228 3.23 5.63 30.92
C ARG A 228 3.27 5.40 29.41
N TRP A 229 2.55 6.19 28.62
CA TRP A 229 2.57 6.14 27.16
C TRP A 229 3.23 7.41 26.62
N GLY A 230 4.50 7.31 26.22
CA GLY A 230 5.26 8.45 25.70
C GLY A 230 4.82 8.85 24.29
N SER A 231 4.87 10.15 23.99
CA SER A 231 4.71 10.71 22.63
C SER A 231 5.85 10.33 21.67
N HIS A 232 6.86 9.62 22.16
CA HIS A 232 8.06 9.24 21.41
C HIS A 232 7.93 7.87 20.74
N ASN A 233 6.88 7.11 21.05
CA ASN A 233 6.68 5.79 20.47
C ASN A 233 6.19 5.90 19.03
N GLU A 234 6.79 5.11 18.16
CA GLU A 234 6.48 4.95 16.75
C GLU A 234 5.93 3.54 16.55
N TYR A 235 4.87 3.42 15.74
CA TYR A 235 4.39 2.15 15.22
C TYR A 235 5.12 1.88 13.93
N ARG A 236 5.86 0.77 13.85
CA ARG A 236 6.58 0.33 12.66
C ARG A 236 5.95 -0.97 12.21
N LEU A 237 5.06 -0.87 11.23
CA LEU A 237 4.21 -1.95 10.76
C LEU A 237 4.68 -2.37 9.37
N THR A 238 4.75 -3.66 9.13
CA THR A 238 4.86 -4.24 7.80
C THR A 238 3.47 -4.65 7.35
N LEU A 239 3.08 -4.23 6.15
CA LEU A 239 1.88 -4.71 5.49
C LEU A 239 2.21 -5.91 4.62
N GLU A 240 1.63 -7.04 4.98
CA GLU A 240 1.66 -8.28 4.21
C GLU A 240 0.22 -8.76 4.00
N ASN A 241 -0.24 -8.75 2.76
CA ASN A 241 -1.62 -9.10 2.39
C ASN A 241 -2.68 -8.27 3.15
N LYS A 242 -3.44 -8.91 4.03
CA LYS A 242 -4.49 -8.30 4.88
C LYS A 242 -4.06 -8.19 6.34
N THR A 243 -2.76 -8.22 6.61
CA THR A 243 -2.20 -8.15 7.95
C THR A 243 -1.19 -7.01 8.05
N LEU A 244 -1.32 -6.19 9.09
CA LEU A 244 -0.33 -5.24 9.56
C LEU A 244 0.33 -5.81 10.81
N SER A 245 1.63 -6.08 10.76
CA SER A 245 2.36 -6.62 11.91
C SER A 245 3.65 -5.84 12.17
N GLY A 246 4.07 -5.72 13.41
CA GLY A 246 5.35 -5.09 13.71
C GLY A 246 5.53 -4.64 15.15
N ASN A 247 6.35 -3.61 15.33
CA ASN A 247 6.80 -3.15 16.64
C ASN A 247 6.26 -1.77 16.97
N VAL A 248 6.00 -1.53 18.25
CA VAL A 248 5.70 -0.21 18.80
C VAL A 248 6.78 0.14 19.81
N GLY A 249 7.42 1.30 19.66
CA GLY A 249 8.38 1.80 20.65
C GLY A 249 9.29 2.92 20.13
N SER A 250 10.35 3.23 20.88
CA SER A 250 11.29 4.31 20.55
C SER A 250 12.34 3.87 19.52
N PRO A 251 12.59 4.63 18.45
CA PRO A 251 13.70 4.38 17.52
C PRO A 251 15.08 4.38 18.20
N PRO A 252 16.06 3.57 17.76
CA PRO A 252 16.03 2.56 16.69
C PRO A 252 15.67 1.15 17.21
N GLU A 253 15.21 1.02 18.44
CA GLU A 253 15.16 -0.26 19.16
C GLU A 253 14.13 -1.23 18.56
N SER A 254 14.52 -2.50 18.45
CA SER A 254 13.62 -3.62 18.19
C SER A 254 13.14 -4.18 19.53
N PHE A 255 11.83 -4.30 19.72
CA PHE A 255 11.26 -4.70 21.01
C PHE A 255 10.61 -6.08 20.95
N GLY A 256 10.86 -6.89 21.97
CA GLY A 256 10.17 -8.15 22.18
C GLY A 256 9.05 -8.03 23.23
N THR A 257 8.21 -9.05 23.35
CA THR A 257 7.19 -9.14 24.41
C THR A 257 7.76 -9.20 25.83
N LYS A 258 9.09 -9.30 25.98
CA LYS A 258 9.80 -9.34 27.26
C LYS A 258 10.38 -7.99 27.69
N ASP A 259 10.28 -6.95 26.86
CA ASP A 259 10.81 -5.62 27.19
C ASP A 259 9.96 -4.92 28.25
N VAL A 260 10.58 -4.62 29.40
CA VAL A 260 9.90 -4.14 30.61
C VAL A 260 9.53 -2.65 30.54
N LEU A 261 10.00 -1.95 29.49
CA LEU A 261 9.67 -0.55 29.24
C LEU A 261 8.19 -0.40 28.85
N THR A 262 7.56 0.63 29.38
CA THR A 262 6.11 0.80 29.29
C THR A 262 5.72 1.33 27.91
N GLY A 263 4.81 0.64 27.21
CA GLY A 263 4.36 1.04 25.87
C GLY A 263 5.22 0.55 24.70
N ASN A 264 6.17 -0.35 24.95
CA ASN A 264 6.88 -1.07 23.91
C ASN A 264 6.26 -2.46 23.72
N GLY A 265 6.18 -2.95 22.49
CA GLY A 265 5.57 -4.25 22.24
C GLY A 265 5.35 -4.61 20.77
N LEU A 266 4.69 -5.74 20.57
CA LEU A 266 4.32 -6.26 19.25
C LEU A 266 2.86 -5.94 18.95
N ILE A 267 2.59 -5.54 17.73
CA ILE A 267 1.24 -5.25 17.24
C ILE A 267 0.97 -6.10 16.01
N GLU A 268 -0.23 -6.68 15.95
CA GLU A 268 -0.71 -7.44 14.82
C GLU A 268 -2.19 -7.12 14.61
N LEU A 269 -2.53 -6.61 13.43
CA LEU A 269 -3.86 -6.17 13.05
C LEU A 269 -4.25 -6.80 11.71
N THR A 270 -5.50 -7.17 11.57
CA THR A 270 -6.07 -7.70 10.33
C THR A 270 -7.08 -6.71 9.76
N LEU A 271 -7.11 -6.61 8.43
CA LEU A 271 -8.07 -5.76 7.72
C LEU A 271 -9.49 -6.23 8.06
N THR A 272 -10.29 -5.32 8.60
CA THR A 272 -11.73 -5.55 8.76
C THR A 272 -12.41 -5.20 7.44
N PRO A 273 -13.21 -6.10 6.83
CA PRO A 273 -13.99 -5.75 5.66
C PRO A 273 -14.92 -4.57 6.03
N SER A 274 -14.99 -3.55 5.17
CA SER A 274 -15.90 -2.43 5.38
C SER A 274 -17.34 -2.93 5.30
N GLU A 275 -18.16 -2.61 6.30
CA GLU A 275 -19.60 -2.94 6.30
C GLU A 275 -20.41 -2.15 5.27
N GLU A 276 -19.79 -1.33 4.41
CA GLU A 276 -20.45 -0.52 3.38
C GLU A 276 -20.85 -1.29 2.10
N SER A 277 -21.03 -2.60 2.16
CA SER A 277 -21.52 -3.40 1.02
C SER A 277 -22.72 -4.29 1.34
N LEU A 278 -23.61 -3.84 2.23
CA LEU A 278 -24.92 -4.47 2.39
C LEU A 278 -26.01 -3.65 1.67
N GLU A 279 -26.40 -4.19 0.52
CA GLU A 279 -27.73 -4.13 -0.08
C GLU A 279 -28.31 -2.74 -0.41
N THR A 280 -27.96 -2.23 -1.59
CA THR A 280 -28.93 -1.44 -2.36
C THR A 280 -29.71 -2.42 -3.23
N GLU A 281 -30.82 -2.94 -2.69
CA GLU A 281 -31.82 -3.63 -3.48
C GLU A 281 -32.30 -2.67 -4.58
N ALA A 282 -32.16 -3.06 -5.85
CA ALA A 282 -32.59 -2.23 -6.97
C ALA A 282 -34.11 -1.98 -6.85
N PRO A 283 -34.60 -0.74 -7.03
CA PRO A 283 -36.03 -0.49 -6.99
C PRO A 283 -36.71 -1.29 -8.11
N VAL A 284 -37.71 -2.08 -7.73
CA VAL A 284 -38.57 -2.81 -8.65
C VAL A 284 -39.25 -1.78 -9.58
N PRO A 285 -39.17 -1.95 -10.90
CA PRO A 285 -39.87 -1.06 -11.83
C PRO A 285 -41.38 -1.26 -11.70
N GLU A 286 -42.11 -0.18 -11.44
CA GLU A 286 -43.57 -0.08 -11.67
C GLU A 286 -43.89 -0.01 -13.17
#